data_AF-A0A2A6L7S6-F1
#
_entry.id   AF-A0A2A6L7S6-F1
#
_cell.length_a   1.000
_cell.length_b   1.000
_cell.length_c   1.000
_cell.angle_alpha   90.00
_cell.angle_beta   90.00
_cell.angle_gamma   90.00
#
_symmetry.space_group_name_H-M   'P 1'
#
loop_
_entity.id
_entity.type
_entity.pdbx_description
1 polymer ?
#
loop_
_entity_poly.entity_id
_entity_poly.type
_entity_poly.pdbx_seq_one_letter_code
_entity_poly.pdbx_strand_id
1 'polypeptide(L)'
;MTWKVKIPLLIVGCFLAMSGVLFRSFWLSEWGMPTFIVLVWLILSLAFGWGGNGKPYSLRFGFICGSGIALVFLATGYVHRYAGFALLFALLALGIKTKFFERRWR
;
A
#
# COMPACT_ATOMS: atom_id res chain seq x y z
N MET A 1 -10.94 17.31 17.58
CA MET A 1 -10.17 17.55 16.33
C MET A 1 -10.16 16.35 15.37
N THR A 2 -11.18 15.47 15.40
CA THR A 2 -11.19 14.19 14.66
C THR A 2 -12.15 14.18 13.46
N TRP A 3 -13.23 14.96 13.49
CA TRP A 3 -14.22 15.03 12.40
C TRP A 3 -13.68 15.63 11.10
N LYS A 4 -12.78 16.62 11.21
CA LYS A 4 -12.13 17.27 10.06
C LYS A 4 -11.28 16.32 9.22
N VAL A 5 -10.82 15.20 9.78
CA VAL A 5 -10.03 14.17 9.09
C VAL A 5 -10.91 13.02 8.60
N LYS A 6 -11.97 12.69 9.35
CA LYS A 6 -12.91 11.62 9.00
C LYS A 6 -13.75 11.92 7.76
N ILE A 7 -14.21 13.17 7.61
CA ILE A 7 -15.05 13.57 6.46
C ILE A 7 -14.29 13.49 5.14
N PRO A 8 -13.07 14.04 4.99
CA PRO A 8 -12.27 13.85 3.78
C PRO A 8 -11.98 12.38 3.47
N LEU A 9 -11.67 11.57 4.49
CA LEU A 9 -11.43 10.13 4.33
C LEU A 9 -12.67 9.39 3.80
N LEU A 10 -13.85 9.72 4.31
CA LEU A 10 -15.12 9.17 3.82
C LEU A 10 -15.38 9.56 2.37
N ILE A 11 -15.18 10.84 2.02
CA ILE A 11 -15.37 11.35 0.66
C ILE A 11 -14.42 10.64 -0.30
N VAL A 12 -13.14 10.53 0.05
CA VAL A 12 -12.13 9.80 -0.74
C VAL A 12 -12.51 8.32 -0.87
N GLY A 13 -12.97 7.68 0.20
CA GLY A 13 -13.47 6.31 0.18
C GLY A 13 -14.65 6.11 -0.78
N CYS A 14 -15.61 7.03 -0.77
CA CYS A 14 -16.75 7.01 -1.70
C CYS A 14 -16.30 7.20 -3.16
N PHE A 15 -15.36 8.11 -3.44
CA PHE A 15 -14.81 8.28 -4.78
C PHE A 15 -14.05 7.05 -5.27
N LEU A 16 -13.28 6.39 -4.40
CA LEU A 16 -12.61 5.13 -4.72
C LEU A 16 -13.62 4.02 -5.02
N ALA A 17 -14.67 3.89 -4.20
CA ALA A 17 -15.74 2.92 -4.45
C ALA A 17 -16.48 3.20 -5.77
N MET A 18 -16.83 4.46 -6.05
CA MET A 18 -17.42 4.86 -7.31
C MET A 18 -16.50 4.58 -8.51
N SER A 19 -15.19 4.81 -8.37
CA SER A 19 -14.22 4.48 -9.43
C SER A 19 -14.16 2.97 -9.70
N GLY A 20 -14.31 2.14 -8.67
CA GLY A 20 -14.41 0.68 -8.82
C GLY A 20 -15.65 0.27 -9.62
N VAL A 21 -16.77 0.93 -9.39
CA VAL A 21 -18.05 0.63 -10.06
C VAL A 21 -18.08 1.19 -11.49
N LEU A 22 -17.70 2.45 -11.68
CA LEU A 22 -17.74 3.13 -12.97
C LEU A 22 -16.73 2.56 -13.97
N PHE A 23 -15.52 2.23 -13.50
CA PHE A 23 -14.47 1.66 -14.34
C PHE A 23 -14.41 0.13 -14.26
N ARG A 24 -15.51 -0.53 -13.90
CA ARG A 24 -15.55 -1.99 -13.72
C ARG A 24 -14.96 -2.78 -14.90
N SER A 25 -15.27 -2.38 -16.14
CA SER A 25 -14.74 -3.03 -17.35
C SER A 25 -13.22 -2.90 -17.46
N PHE A 26 -12.65 -1.77 -17.02
CA PHE A 26 -11.21 -1.58 -16.95
C PHE A 26 -10.58 -2.46 -15.85
N TRP A 27 -11.20 -2.54 -14.68
CA TRP A 27 -10.69 -3.37 -13.58
C TRP A 27 -10.73 -4.87 -13.88
N LEU A 28 -11.68 -5.32 -14.71
CA LEU A 28 -11.78 -6.69 -15.20
C LEU A 28 -10.88 -6.98 -16.41
N SER A 29 -10.31 -5.94 -17.03
CA SER A 29 -9.38 -6.11 -18.13
C SER A 29 -8.03 -6.63 -17.64
N GLU A 30 -7.21 -7.12 -18.57
CA GLU A 30 -5.83 -7.56 -18.31
C GLU A 30 -4.96 -6.49 -17.64
N TRP A 31 -5.31 -5.21 -17.81
CA TRP A 31 -4.59 -4.07 -17.23
C TRP A 31 -5.09 -3.66 -15.84
N GLY A 32 -6.25 -4.15 -15.40
CA GLY A 32 -6.87 -3.75 -14.13
C GLY A 32 -6.02 -4.14 -12.92
N MET A 33 -5.61 -5.41 -12.83
CA MET A 33 -4.81 -5.93 -11.73
C MET A 33 -3.41 -5.32 -11.66
N PRO A 34 -2.61 -5.22 -12.76
CA PRO A 34 -1.34 -4.49 -12.74
C PRO A 34 -1.50 -3.03 -12.30
N THR A 35 -2.50 -2.32 -12.85
CA THR A 35 -2.73 -0.91 -12.53
C THR A 35 -3.10 -0.72 -11.06
N PHE A 36 -3.93 -1.62 -10.51
CA PHE A 36 -4.27 -1.61 -9.09
C PHE A 36 -3.01 -1.74 -8.21
N ILE A 37 -2.11 -2.66 -8.55
CA ILE A 37 -0.86 -2.89 -7.81
C ILE A 37 0.02 -1.63 -7.83
N VAL A 38 0.15 -0.98 -8.99
CA VAL A 38 0.92 0.26 -9.12
C VAL A 38 0.31 1.40 -8.31
N LEU A 39 -1.02 1.54 -8.33
CA LEU A 39 -1.71 2.58 -7.55
C LEU A 39 -1.54 2.36 -6.04
N VAL A 40 -1.71 1.12 -5.57
CA VAL A 40 -1.48 0.75 -4.17
C VAL A 40 -0.04 1.04 -3.77
N TRP A 41 0.92 0.67 -4.62
CA TRP A 41 2.34 0.96 -4.42
C TRP A 41 2.62 2.46 -4.30
N LEU A 42 2.07 3.29 -5.20
CA LEU A 42 2.23 4.73 -5.19
C LEU A 42 1.63 5.36 -3.92
N ILE A 43 0.38 5.00 -3.59
CA ILE A 43 -0.33 5.55 -2.42
C ILE A 43 0.43 5.22 -1.13
N LEU A 44 0.85 3.96 -0.96
CA LEU A 44 1.59 3.55 0.23
C LEU A 44 2.97 4.22 0.29
N SER A 45 3.68 4.30 -0.83
CA SER A 45 4.98 4.97 -0.89
C SER A 45 4.88 6.45 -0.50
N LEU A 46 3.85 7.14 -0.99
CA LEU A 46 3.58 8.52 -0.66
C LEU A 46 3.10 8.69 0.78
N ALA A 47 2.18 7.86 1.27
CA ALA A 47 1.66 7.95 2.64
C ALA A 47 2.76 7.72 3.69
N PHE A 48 3.56 6.67 3.52
CA PHE A 48 4.68 6.37 4.43
C PHE A 48 5.84 7.36 4.27
N GLY A 49 6.06 7.89 3.06
CA GLY A 49 7.01 8.97 2.81
C GLY A 49 6.62 10.28 3.49
N TRP A 50 5.35 10.68 3.34
CA TRP A 50 4.78 11.89 3.95
C TRP A 50 4.80 11.82 5.47
N GLY A 51 4.54 10.65 6.06
CA GLY A 51 4.65 10.44 7.51
C GLY A 51 6.07 10.67 8.08
N GLY A 52 7.09 10.86 7.24
CA GLY A 52 8.46 11.20 7.66
C GLY A 52 8.96 12.52 7.10
N ASN A 53 8.04 13.42 6.75
CA ASN A 53 8.39 14.72 6.19
C ASN A 53 9.43 15.41 7.09
N GLY A 54 10.60 15.75 6.53
CA GLY A 54 11.75 16.31 7.25
C GLY A 54 12.95 15.39 7.48
N LYS A 55 12.86 14.06 7.26
CA LYS A 55 14.02 13.14 7.29
C LYS A 55 14.42 12.70 5.87
N PRO A 56 15.70 12.75 5.46
CA PRO A 56 16.15 12.42 4.09
C PRO A 56 15.88 10.96 3.66
N TYR A 57 15.62 10.07 4.63
CA TYR A 57 15.33 8.65 4.38
C TYR A 57 13.82 8.33 4.27
N SER A 58 12.94 9.33 4.40
CA SER A 58 11.48 9.12 4.44
C SER A 58 10.91 8.59 3.13
N LEU A 59 11.33 9.14 1.99
CA LEU A 59 10.92 8.67 0.66
C LEU A 59 11.42 7.26 0.37
N ARG A 60 12.67 6.94 0.72
CA ARG A 60 13.25 5.60 0.56
C ARG A 60 12.48 4.56 1.39
N PHE A 61 12.10 4.93 2.61
CA PHE A 61 11.28 4.07 3.47
C PHE A 61 9.90 3.81 2.87
N GLY A 62 9.22 4.84 2.39
CA GLY A 62 7.94 4.70 1.71
C GLY A 62 8.05 3.77 0.51
N PHE A 63 9.08 3.96 -0.31
CA PHE A 63 9.36 3.10 -1.46
C PHE A 63 9.59 1.63 -1.07
N ILE A 64 10.34 1.35 0.00
CA ILE A 64 10.60 -0.02 0.48
C ILE A 64 9.30 -0.68 0.96
N CYS A 65 8.53 0.00 1.81
CA CYS A 65 7.25 -0.53 2.31
C CYS A 65 6.23 -0.72 1.19
N GLY A 66 6.11 0.27 0.29
CA GLY A 66 5.25 0.17 -0.89
C GLY A 66 5.64 -1.02 -1.75
N SER A 67 6.93 -1.20 -2.03
CA SER A 67 7.45 -2.30 -2.87
C SER A 67 7.20 -3.67 -2.23
N GLY A 68 7.37 -3.80 -0.91
CA GLY A 68 7.06 -5.04 -0.20
C GLY A 68 5.58 -5.43 -0.32
N ILE A 69 4.68 -4.46 -0.17
CA ILE A 69 3.23 -4.69 -0.31
C ILE A 69 2.87 -5.00 -1.77
N ALA A 70 3.45 -4.30 -2.74
CA ALA A 70 3.25 -4.60 -4.16
C ALA A 70 3.69 -6.03 -4.50
N LEU A 71 4.80 -6.50 -3.93
CA LEU A 71 5.29 -7.87 -4.12
C LEU A 71 4.32 -8.92 -3.56
N VAL A 72 3.70 -8.62 -2.41
CA VAL A 72 2.62 -9.46 -1.84
C VAL A 72 1.41 -9.52 -2.76
N PHE A 73 0.97 -8.39 -3.31
CA PHE A 73 -0.15 -8.37 -4.24
C PHE A 73 0.16 -9.09 -5.55
N LEU A 74 1.38 -8.96 -6.09
CA LEU A 74 1.85 -9.73 -7.24
C LEU A 74 1.82 -11.23 -6.97
N ALA A 75 2.39 -11.67 -5.84
CA ALA A 75 2.40 -13.08 -5.45
C ALA A 75 0.98 -13.64 -5.23
N THR A 76 0.09 -12.85 -4.64
CA THR A 76 -1.31 -13.25 -4.40
C THR A 76 -2.09 -13.34 -5.70
N GLY A 77 -1.91 -12.35 -6.59
CA GLY A 77 -2.68 -12.21 -7.83
C GLY A 77 -2.23 -13.12 -8.96
N TYR A 78 -0.93 -13.39 -9.08
CA TYR A 78 -0.36 -14.12 -10.23
C TYR A 78 0.22 -15.48 -9.90
N VAL A 79 0.52 -15.78 -8.63
CA VAL A 79 1.13 -17.07 -8.24
C VAL A 79 0.14 -17.94 -7.48
N HIS A 80 -0.14 -17.58 -6.23
CA HIS A 80 -1.08 -18.31 -5.41
C HIS A 80 -1.46 -17.48 -4.18
N ARG A 81 -2.73 -17.54 -3.77
CA ARG A 81 -3.23 -16.78 -2.62
C ARG A 81 -2.44 -17.06 -1.34
N TYR A 82 -2.14 -18.34 -1.06
CA TYR A 82 -1.35 -18.75 0.10
C TYR A 82 0.12 -18.30 0.03
N ALA A 83 0.71 -18.25 -1.17
CA ALA A 83 2.08 -17.76 -1.34
C ALA A 83 2.17 -16.27 -1.00
N GLY A 84 1.16 -15.48 -1.41
CA GLY A 84 1.03 -14.08 -1.01
C GLY A 84 0.92 -13.89 0.51
N PHE A 85 0.07 -14.67 1.18
CA PHE A 85 -0.03 -14.62 2.65
C PHE A 85 1.28 -15.01 3.34
N ALA A 86 1.93 -16.08 2.90
CA ALA A 86 3.23 -16.51 3.43
C ALA A 86 4.29 -15.40 3.28
N LEU A 87 4.32 -14.74 2.13
CA LEU A 87 5.22 -13.63 1.85
C LEU A 87 4.93 -12.40 2.74
N LEU A 88 3.65 -12.09 2.97
CA LEU A 88 3.24 -11.02 3.88
C LEU A 88 3.74 -11.28 5.31
N PHE A 89 3.55 -12.50 5.81
CA PHE A 89 4.04 -12.90 7.14
C PHE A 89 5.57 -12.87 7.21
N ALA A 90 6.26 -13.30 6.17
CA ALA A 90 7.72 -13.24 6.10
C ALA A 90 8.24 -11.80 6.17
N LEU A 91 7.64 -10.88 5.41
CA LEU A 91 8.00 -9.46 5.41
C LEU A 91 7.72 -8.79 6.76
N LEU A 92 6.59 -9.11 7.39
CA LEU A 92 6.25 -8.62 8.73
C LEU A 92 7.26 -9.14 9.77
N ALA A 93 7.55 -10.44 9.76
CA ALA A 93 8.52 -11.05 10.67
C ALA A 93 9.92 -10.43 10.51
N LEU A 94 10.35 -10.16 9.28
CA LEU A 94 11.61 -9.48 8.99
C LEU A 94 11.60 -8.03 9.48
N GLY A 95 10.52 -7.28 9.26
CA GLY A 95 10.39 -5.90 9.74
C GLY A 95 10.45 -5.80 11.27
N ILE A 96 9.84 -6.76 11.97
CA ILE A 96 9.90 -6.87 13.44
C ILE A 96 11.32 -7.24 13.89
N LYS A 97 11.91 -8.31 13.33
CA LYS A 97 13.26 -8.78 13.72
C LYS A 97 14.34 -7.74 13.50
N THR A 98 14.27 -6.98 12.42
CA THR A 98 15.28 -5.96 12.07
C THR A 98 15.10 -4.64 12.83
N LYS A 99 14.06 -4.54 13.67
CA LYS A 99 13.63 -3.31 14.35
C LYS A 99 13.42 -2.15 13.37
N PHE A 100 13.06 -2.47 12.13
CA PHE A 100 12.96 -1.49 11.05
C PHE A 100 11.93 -0.41 11.35
N PHE A 101 10.79 -0.81 11.94
CA PHE A 101 9.75 0.11 12.40
C PHE A 101 10.13 0.86 13.68
N GLU A 102 10.90 0.23 14.57
CA GLU A 102 11.29 0.78 15.87
C GLU A 102 12.32 1.92 15.73
N ARG A 103 13.25 1.82 14.76
CA ARG A 103 14.25 2.88 14.48
C ARG A 103 13.65 4.18 13.95
N ARG A 104 12.37 4.20 13.58
CA ARG A 104 11.69 5.38 13.03
C ARG A 104 10.90 6.18 14.07
N TRP A 105 10.44 5.51 15.14
CA TRP A 105 9.68 6.15 16.23
C TRP A 105 10.58 6.82 17.28
N ARG A 106 11.90 6.62 17.19
CA ARG A 106 12.93 7.36 17.93
C ARG A 106 13.45 8.55 17.09
#